data_AF-A0A7S1WE39-F1
#
_entry.id   AF-A0A7S1WE39-F1
#
_cell.length_a   1.000
_cell.length_b   1.000
_cell.length_c   1.000
_cell.angle_alpha   90.00
_cell.angle_beta   90.00
_cell.angle_gamma   90.00
#
_symmetry.space_group_name_H-M   'P 1'
#
loop_
_entity.id
_entity.type
_entity.pdbx_description
1 polymer ?
#
loop_
_entity_poly.entity_id
_entity_poly.type
_entity_poly.pdbx_seq_one_letter_code
_entity_poly.pdbx_strand_id
1 'polypeptide(L)'
;IMNEHTATALAYGIYRTNDFDPEKPLVVAFCSIGHALFSVSIVEFVRGKLNVLCERSDLVGGRDMDECLMREFAARFKKKTGADPLTSKKAAFKLEDAIGKTKKILSANNEAGISVECLMEDEDFASNITRADFEE
;
A
#
# COMPACT_ATOMS: atom_id res chain seq x y z
N ILE A 1 2.69 15.13 21.58
CA ILE A 1 2.84 14.32 20.34
C ILE A 1 2.13 13.00 20.61
N MET A 2 1.18 12.61 19.77
CA MET A 2 0.39 11.38 19.93
C MET A 2 0.73 10.42 18.79
N ASN A 3 0.86 9.13 19.09
CA ASN A 3 1.06 8.09 18.08
C ASN A 3 -0.23 7.93 17.26
N GLU A 4 -0.10 7.77 15.94
CA GLU A 4 -1.20 7.51 15.00
C GLU A 4 -2.06 6.32 15.43
N HIS A 5 -1.45 5.19 15.80
CA HIS A 5 -2.18 3.97 16.16
C HIS A 5 -2.97 4.12 17.45
N THR A 6 -2.41 4.86 18.43
CA THR A 6 -3.13 5.23 19.64
C THR A 6 -4.29 6.18 19.34
N ALA A 7 -4.13 7.09 18.38
CA ALA A 7 -5.20 7.98 17.94
C ALA A 7 -6.35 7.20 17.29
N THR A 8 -6.04 6.23 16.42
CA THR A 8 -7.03 5.32 15.80
C THR A 8 -7.75 4.49 16.87
N ALA A 9 -7.01 3.92 17.81
CA ALA A 9 -7.57 3.15 18.90
C ALA A 9 -8.48 3.99 19.80
N LEU A 10 -8.09 5.24 20.10
CA LEU A 10 -8.92 6.17 20.86
C LEU A 10 -10.21 6.53 20.11
N ALA A 11 -10.13 6.84 18.81
CA ALA A 11 -11.31 7.12 17.99
C ALA A 11 -12.27 5.93 17.94
N TYR A 12 -11.72 4.71 17.77
CA TYR A 12 -12.49 3.48 17.83
C TYR A 12 -13.15 3.28 19.21
N GLY A 13 -12.37 3.48 20.27
CA GLY A 13 -12.81 3.39 21.65
C GLY A 13 -13.97 4.33 21.97
N ILE A 14 -13.89 5.59 21.53
CA ILE A 14 -14.96 6.58 21.72
C ILE A 14 -16.22 6.18 20.95
N TYR A 15 -16.07 5.85 19.66
CA TYR A 15 -17.21 5.50 18.80
C TYR A 15 -17.96 4.25 19.28
N ARG A 16 -17.22 3.26 19.79
CA ARG A 16 -17.74 1.96 20.26
C ARG A 16 -17.92 1.88 21.78
N THR A 17 -17.90 3.00 22.51
CA THR A 17 -17.88 3.01 23.98
C THR A 17 -18.95 2.11 24.62
N ASN A 18 -20.16 2.12 24.07
CA ASN A 18 -21.30 1.36 24.59
C ASN A 18 -21.22 -0.14 24.30
N ASP A 19 -20.42 -0.54 23.31
CA ASP A 19 -20.22 -1.94 22.90
C ASP A 19 -19.25 -2.66 23.86
N PHE A 20 -18.46 -1.91 24.64
CA PHE A 20 -17.52 -2.48 25.61
C PHE A 20 -18.18 -2.77 26.95
N ASP A 21 -17.81 -3.92 27.49
CA ASP A 21 -18.17 -4.35 28.84
C ASP A 21 -17.36 -3.56 29.89
N PRO A 22 -17.95 -3.20 31.05
CA PRO A 22 -17.24 -2.53 32.13
C PRO A 22 -16.17 -3.38 32.83
N GLU A 23 -16.30 -4.70 32.81
CA GLU A 23 -15.44 -5.63 33.56
C GLU A 23 -14.69 -6.60 32.64
N LYS A 24 -15.26 -6.94 31.48
CA LYS A 24 -14.66 -7.88 30.53
C LYS A 24 -13.87 -7.15 29.43
N PRO A 25 -12.52 -7.27 29.40
CA PRO A 25 -11.73 -6.66 28.34
C PRO A 25 -12.00 -7.28 26.97
N LEU A 26 -12.03 -6.43 25.94
CA LEU A 26 -12.02 -6.83 24.53
C LEU A 26 -10.68 -6.45 23.91
N VAL A 27 -9.97 -7.43 23.35
CA VAL A 27 -8.71 -7.20 22.66
C VAL A 27 -8.97 -7.01 21.16
N VAL A 28 -8.48 -5.90 20.60
CA VAL A 28 -8.61 -5.55 19.18
C VAL A 28 -7.22 -5.31 18.60
N ALA A 29 -6.96 -5.89 17.43
CA ALA A 29 -5.77 -5.60 16.65
C ALA A 29 -6.08 -4.56 15.58
N PHE A 30 -5.31 -3.47 15.54
CA PHE A 30 -5.33 -2.49 14.47
C PHE A 30 -4.13 -2.72 13.56
N CYS A 31 -4.41 -2.99 12.29
CA CYS A 31 -3.40 -3.14 11.25
C CYS A 31 -3.51 -1.94 10.29
N SER A 32 -2.40 -1.24 10.07
CA SER A 32 -2.32 -0.13 9.12
C SER A 32 -1.18 -0.37 8.15
N ILE A 33 -1.48 -0.42 6.85
CA ILE A 33 -0.47 -0.43 5.78
C ILE A 33 -0.62 0.88 5.03
N GLY A 34 0.34 1.77 5.23
CA GLY A 34 0.41 3.05 4.54
C GLY A 34 1.27 2.98 3.28
N HIS A 35 1.77 4.14 2.86
CA HIS A 35 2.69 4.23 1.73
C HIS A 35 4.07 3.62 2.03
N ALA A 36 4.60 3.78 3.24
CA ALA A 36 5.97 3.38 3.58
C ALA A 36 6.10 2.56 4.87
N LEU A 37 5.01 2.41 5.62
CA LEU A 37 5.01 1.78 6.93
C LEU A 37 3.84 0.79 7.04
N PHE A 38 4.15 -0.38 7.56
CA PHE A 38 3.17 -1.35 8.02
C PHE A 38 3.30 -1.45 9.52
N SER A 39 2.19 -1.28 10.22
CA SER A 39 2.18 -1.30 11.67
C SER A 39 0.97 -2.03 12.22
N VAL A 40 1.20 -2.71 13.33
CA VAL A 40 0.20 -3.47 14.06
C VAL A 40 0.26 -3.05 15.51
N SER A 41 -0.91 -2.70 16.06
CA SER A 41 -1.08 -2.44 17.49
C SER A 41 -2.17 -3.35 18.06
N ILE A 42 -1.90 -3.92 19.23
CA ILE A 42 -2.87 -4.71 19.97
C ILE A 42 -3.32 -3.87 21.16
N VAL A 43 -4.61 -3.61 21.23
CA VAL A 43 -5.21 -2.73 22.23
C VAL A 43 -6.32 -3.44 22.94
N GLU A 44 -6.28 -3.39 24.27
CA GLU A 44 -7.33 -3.85 25.14
C GLU A 44 -8.31 -2.71 25.44
N PHE A 45 -9.60 -2.96 25.28
CA PHE A 45 -10.67 -2.02 25.55
C PHE A 45 -11.54 -2.51 26.71
N VAL A 46 -11.84 -1.58 27.60
CA VAL A 46 -12.85 -1.69 28.67
C VAL A 46 -13.69 -0.42 28.59
N ARG A 47 -14.94 -0.43 29.05
CA ARG A 47 -15.78 0.79 28.97
C ARG A 47 -15.07 2.02 29.57
N GLY A 48 -14.82 3.02 28.73
CA GLY A 48 -14.17 4.28 29.11
C GLY A 48 -12.65 4.21 29.30
N LYS A 49 -11.99 3.08 29.00
CA LYS A 49 -10.54 2.90 29.11
C LYS A 49 -9.98 2.08 27.95
N LEU A 50 -8.77 2.40 27.54
CA LEU A 50 -7.99 1.60 26.60
C LEU A 50 -6.58 1.41 27.12
N ASN A 51 -5.99 0.26 26.82
CA ASN A 51 -4.61 -0.05 27.14
C ASN A 51 -3.92 -0.63 25.91
N VAL A 52 -2.84 0.00 25.45
CA VAL A 52 -2.05 -0.51 24.33
C VAL A 52 -1.10 -1.57 24.88
N LEU A 53 -1.32 -2.83 24.50
CA LEU A 53 -0.53 -3.96 25.00
C LEU A 53 0.82 -4.06 24.29
N CYS A 54 0.81 -3.92 22.97
CA CYS A 54 2.02 -3.92 22.16
C CYS A 54 1.81 -3.23 20.83
N GLU A 55 2.93 -2.79 20.25
CA GLU A 55 2.99 -2.18 18.94
C GLU A 55 4.27 -2.62 18.23
N ARG A 56 4.15 -2.91 16.93
CA ARG A 56 5.26 -3.22 16.04
C ARG A 56 5.04 -2.56 14.70
N SER A 57 6.13 -2.13 14.07
CA SER A 57 6.13 -1.55 12.75
C SER A 57 7.29 -2.08 11.92
N ASP A 58 7.10 -2.09 10.61
CA ASP A 58 8.08 -2.45 9.60
C ASP A 58 8.08 -1.39 8.46
N LEU A 59 9.22 -1.23 7.80
CA LEU A 59 9.46 -0.22 6.76
C LEU A 59 8.98 -0.66 5.37
N VAL A 60 7.84 -1.32 5.33
CA VAL A 60 7.18 -1.84 4.12
C VAL A 60 5.82 -1.19 3.93
N GLY A 61 5.46 -0.86 2.70
CA GLY A 61 4.16 -0.29 2.38
C GLY A 61 3.84 -0.28 0.90
N GLY A 62 2.89 0.55 0.52
CA GLY A 62 2.43 0.67 -0.86
C GLY A 62 3.52 1.07 -1.87
N ARG A 63 4.59 1.75 -1.43
CA ARG A 63 5.72 2.14 -2.28
C ARG A 63 6.53 0.93 -2.74
N ASP A 64 6.65 -0.08 -1.89
CA ASP A 64 7.46 -1.26 -2.19
C ASP A 64 6.74 -2.12 -3.23
N MET A 65 5.39 -2.15 -3.17
CA MET A 65 4.55 -2.72 -4.23
C MET A 65 4.67 -1.94 -5.55
N ASP A 66 4.71 -0.61 -5.49
CA ASP A 66 4.93 0.22 -6.68
C ASP A 66 6.31 -0.04 -7.29
N GLU A 67 7.33 -0.25 -6.46
CA GLU A 67 8.69 -0.60 -6.91
C GLU A 67 8.75 -1.98 -7.60
N CYS A 68 8.05 -2.99 -7.07
CA CYS A 68 7.96 -4.31 -7.73
C CYS A 68 7.34 -4.18 -9.14
N LEU A 69 6.23 -3.46 -9.25
CA LEU A 69 5.58 -3.20 -10.55
C LEU A 69 6.46 -2.37 -11.48
N MET A 70 7.20 -1.39 -10.95
CA MET A 70 8.14 -0.57 -11.70
C MET A 70 9.22 -1.43 -12.35
N ARG A 71 9.82 -2.34 -11.57
CA ARG A 71 10.88 -3.24 -12.06
C ARG A 71 10.35 -4.18 -13.14
N GLU A 72 9.17 -4.75 -12.94
CA GLU A 72 8.55 -5.66 -13.90
C GLU A 72 8.21 -4.96 -15.23
N PHE A 73 7.53 -3.82 -15.19
CA PHE A 73 7.19 -3.08 -16.40
C PHE A 73 8.41 -2.47 -17.09
N ALA A 74 9.42 -2.01 -16.34
CA ALA A 74 10.68 -1.57 -16.90
C ALA A 74 11.41 -2.71 -17.63
N ALA A 75 11.42 -3.93 -17.06
CA ALA A 75 12.00 -5.10 -17.71
C ALA A 75 11.27 -5.46 -19.00
N ARG A 76 9.93 -5.38 -19.02
CA ARG A 76 9.11 -5.60 -20.23
C ARG A 76 9.38 -4.55 -21.30
N PHE A 77 9.47 -3.27 -20.93
CA PHE A 77 9.81 -2.20 -21.86
C PHE A 77 11.21 -2.40 -22.44
N LYS A 78 12.20 -2.67 -21.59
CA LYS A 78 13.59 -2.95 -22.00
C LYS A 78 13.71 -4.15 -22.92
N LYS A 79 12.92 -5.20 -22.70
CA LYS A 79 12.86 -6.36 -23.62
C LYS A 79 12.30 -5.98 -24.99
N LYS A 80 11.39 -5.01 -25.07
CA LYS A 80 10.75 -4.56 -26.32
C LYS A 80 11.61 -3.55 -27.09
N THR A 81 12.19 -2.57 -26.40
CA THR A 81 12.85 -1.40 -27.03
C THR A 81 14.37 -1.38 -26.85
N GLY A 82 14.91 -2.16 -25.91
CA GLY A 82 16.32 -2.11 -25.50
C GLY A 82 16.65 -0.98 -24.52
N ALA A 83 15.76 0.01 -24.36
CA ALA A 83 15.94 1.15 -23.46
C ALA A 83 15.39 0.85 -22.06
N ASP A 84 16.00 1.43 -21.03
CA ASP A 84 15.62 1.21 -19.63
C ASP A 84 15.02 2.49 -19.02
N PRO A 85 13.71 2.54 -18.76
CA PRO A 85 13.03 3.75 -18.32
C PRO A 85 13.48 4.18 -16.91
N LEU A 86 14.07 3.28 -16.11
CA LEU A 86 14.57 3.59 -14.78
C LEU A 86 15.86 4.42 -14.78
N THR A 87 16.55 4.49 -15.93
CA THR A 87 17.74 5.34 -16.09
C THR A 87 17.40 6.82 -16.26
N SER A 88 16.16 7.14 -16.63
CA SER A 88 15.67 8.51 -16.82
C SER A 88 14.67 8.87 -15.74
N LYS A 89 14.98 9.89 -14.93
CA LYS A 89 14.06 10.38 -13.87
C LYS A 89 12.69 10.75 -14.42
N LYS A 90 12.62 11.29 -15.65
CA LYS A 90 11.36 11.67 -16.30
C LYS A 90 10.55 10.43 -16.72
N ALA A 91 11.19 9.43 -17.30
CA ALA A 91 10.53 8.20 -17.73
C ALA A 91 10.07 7.37 -16.52
N ALA A 92 10.93 7.23 -15.51
CA ALA A 92 10.62 6.57 -14.25
C ALA A 92 9.39 7.21 -13.57
N PHE A 93 9.33 8.55 -13.49
CA PHE A 93 8.18 9.24 -12.91
C PHE A 93 6.87 9.02 -13.70
N LYS A 94 6.94 9.04 -15.03
CA LYS A 94 5.77 8.72 -15.88
C LYS A 94 5.27 7.30 -15.63
N LEU A 95 6.19 6.35 -15.52
CA LEU A 95 5.87 4.94 -15.26
C LEU A 95 5.26 4.76 -13.86
N GLU A 96 5.82 5.43 -12.85
CA GLU A 96 5.33 5.40 -11.46
C GLU A 96 3.90 5.95 -11.34
N ASP A 97 3.56 7.07 -12.01
CA ASP A 97 2.19 7.60 -12.01
C ASP A 97 1.18 6.62 -12.62
N ALA A 98 1.57 5.95 -13.71
CA ALA A 98 0.74 4.95 -14.36
C ALA A 98 0.57 3.71 -13.46
N ILE A 99 1.64 3.27 -12.79
CA ILE A 99 1.62 2.15 -11.84
C ILE A 99 0.72 2.43 -10.65
N GLY A 100 0.76 3.64 -10.09
CA GLY A 100 -0.10 4.02 -8.98
C GLY A 100 -1.59 3.88 -9.31
N LYS A 101 -1.98 4.04 -10.59
CA LYS A 101 -3.34 3.78 -11.09
C LYS A 101 -3.57 2.28 -11.30
N THR A 102 -2.65 1.60 -11.99
CA THR A 102 -2.74 0.15 -12.27
C THR A 102 -2.85 -0.68 -10.98
N LYS A 103 -2.05 -0.40 -9.95
CA LYS A 103 -2.12 -1.06 -8.64
C LYS A 103 -3.50 -0.94 -8.00
N LYS A 104 -4.09 0.26 -8.03
CA LYS A 104 -5.44 0.50 -7.47
C LYS A 104 -6.52 -0.26 -8.26
N ILE A 105 -6.37 -0.37 -9.58
CA ILE A 105 -7.28 -1.17 -10.42
C ILE A 105 -7.17 -2.65 -10.06
N LEU A 106 -5.95 -3.17 -9.85
CA LEU A 106 -5.71 -4.55 -9.42
C LEU A 106 -6.31 -4.86 -8.04
N SER A 107 -6.45 -3.88 -7.14
CA SER A 107 -7.16 -4.09 -5.87
C SER A 107 -8.64 -4.43 -6.06
N ALA A 108 -9.26 -3.95 -7.14
CA ALA A 108 -10.67 -4.21 -7.45
C ALA A 108 -10.88 -5.31 -8.51
N ASN A 109 -9.94 -5.48 -9.44
CA ASN A 109 -10.06 -6.37 -10.60
C ASN A 109 -8.94 -7.43 -10.66
N ASN A 110 -9.17 -8.51 -11.38
CA ASN A 110 -8.19 -9.60 -11.55
C ASN A 110 -7.11 -9.29 -12.59
N GLU A 111 -7.28 -8.23 -13.39
CA GLU A 111 -6.32 -7.78 -14.38
C GLU A 111 -6.37 -6.26 -14.50
N ALA A 112 -5.26 -5.67 -14.93
CA ALA A 112 -5.17 -4.26 -15.22
C ALA A 112 -4.24 -3.99 -16.41
N GLY A 113 -4.69 -3.12 -17.31
CA GLY A 113 -3.84 -2.55 -18.34
C GLY A 113 -2.99 -1.39 -17.80
N ILE A 114 -1.82 -1.19 -18.41
CA ILE A 114 -0.99 0.00 -18.26
C ILE A 114 -0.68 0.54 -19.66
N SER A 115 -0.83 1.85 -19.84
CA SER A 115 -0.48 2.55 -21.08
C SER A 115 0.19 3.88 -20.74
N VAL A 116 1.35 4.13 -21.33
CA VAL A 116 2.15 5.35 -21.13
C VAL A 116 2.67 5.82 -22.47
N GLU A 117 2.25 7.01 -22.89
CA GLU A 117 2.68 7.64 -24.13
C GLU A 117 4.08 8.27 -23.99
N CYS A 118 4.90 8.07 -25.02
CA CYS A 118 6.28 8.51 -25.11
C CYS A 118 7.03 8.25 -23.79
N LEU A 119 7.04 6.99 -23.34
CA LEU A 119 7.64 6.62 -22.05
C LEU A 119 9.12 6.99 -22.06
N MET A 120 9.83 6.59 -23.11
CA MET A 120 11.24 6.93 -23.33
C MET A 120 11.55 6.84 -24.84
N GLU A 121 12.41 7.72 -25.36
CA GLU A 121 12.85 7.71 -26.77
C GLU A 121 11.70 7.71 -27.78
N ASP A 122 10.63 8.45 -27.48
CA ASP A 122 9.39 8.53 -28.29
C ASP A 122 8.65 7.19 -28.49
N GLU A 123 9.02 6.15 -27.72
CA GLU A 123 8.35 4.85 -27.71
C GLU A 123 7.19 4.82 -26.72
N ASP A 124 6.03 4.37 -27.19
CA ASP A 124 4.86 4.11 -26.36
C ASP A 124 4.97 2.76 -25.65
N PHE A 125 4.54 2.73 -24.40
CA PHE A 125 4.47 1.51 -23.61
C PHE A 125 3.02 1.13 -23.35
N ALA A 126 2.65 -0.09 -23.73
CA ALA A 126 1.39 -0.71 -23.37
C ALA A 126 1.64 -2.15 -22.93
N SER A 127 1.07 -2.53 -21.79
CA SER A 127 1.15 -3.88 -21.23
C SER A 127 -0.10 -4.15 -20.40
N ASN A 128 -0.31 -5.40 -20.02
CA ASN A 128 -1.25 -5.82 -18.99
C ASN A 128 -0.53 -6.58 -17.87
N ILE A 129 -1.17 -6.72 -16.73
CA ILE A 129 -0.73 -7.60 -15.65
C ILE A 129 -1.97 -8.20 -14.98
N THR A 130 -1.88 -9.46 -14.57
CA THR A 130 -2.92 -10.09 -13.75
C THR A 130 -2.64 -9.87 -12.27
N ARG A 131 -3.66 -9.96 -11.42
CA ARG A 131 -3.48 -9.92 -9.97
C ARG A 131 -2.59 -11.07 -9.50
N ALA A 132 -2.72 -12.25 -10.11
CA ALA A 132 -1.88 -13.41 -9.80
C ALA A 132 -0.39 -13.11 -10.05
N ASP A 133 -0.04 -12.55 -11.21
CA ASP A 133 1.35 -12.18 -11.52
C ASP A 133 1.89 -11.06 -10.62
N PHE A 134 1.01 -10.22 -10.06
CA PHE A 134 1.40 -9.17 -9.10
C PHE A 134 1.61 -9.72 -7.68
N GLU A 135 0.93 -10.81 -7.32
CA GLU A 135 1.02 -11.43 -6.00
C GLU A 135 2.12 -12.50 -5.88
N GLU A 136 2.71 -12.92 -7.01
CA GLU A 136 3.88 -13.81 -7.10
C GLU A 136 5.21 -13.10 -6.77
#